data_AF-A0A8W8KNX7-F1
#
_entry.id   AF-A0A8W8KNX7-F1
#
_cell.length_a   1.000
_cell.length_b   1.000
_cell.length_c   1.000
_cell.angle_alpha   90.00
_cell.angle_beta   90.00
_cell.angle_gamma   90.00
#
_symmetry.space_group_name_H-M   'P 1'
#
loop_
_entity.id
_entity.type
_entity.pdbx_description
1 polymer ?
#
loop_
_entity_poly.entity_id
_entity_poly.type
_entity_poly.pdbx_seq_one_letter_code
_entity_poly.pdbx_strand_id
1 'polypeptide(L)' 'KLIYSWVSSKSMQNSVCTLYELSEGEDSEGTEFHGLEKWLLLRALQTLQDQGKAEVINFDGNEGVKFF' A
#
# COMPACT_ATOMS: atom_id res chain seq x y z
N LYS A 1 -0.02 -3.78 12.10
CA LYS A 1 -0.56 -2.76 11.14
C LYS A 1 0.59 -1.88 10.64
N LEU A 2 1.65 -2.47 10.07
CA LEU A 2 2.87 -1.74 9.68
C LEU A 2 2.62 -0.80 8.49
N ILE A 3 2.06 -1.32 7.40
CA ILE A 3 1.73 -0.54 6.19
C ILE A 3 0.81 0.65 6.52
N TYR A 4 -0.29 0.40 7.24
CA TYR A 4 -1.22 1.48 7.60
C TYR A 4 -0.60 2.53 8.54
N SER A 5 0.23 2.11 9.50
CA SER A 5 0.93 3.05 10.39
C SER A 5 1.92 3.91 9.61
N TRP A 6 2.62 3.33 8.63
CA TRP A 6 3.53 4.05 7.76
C TRP A 6 2.77 5.07 6.89
N VAL A 7 1.70 4.65 6.21
CA VAL A 7 0.86 5.56 5.41
C VAL A 7 0.30 6.71 6.26
N SER A 8 -0.20 6.39 7.46
CA SER A 8 -0.70 7.39 8.41
C SER A 8 0.40 8.33 8.90
N SER A 9 1.64 7.85 9.07
CA SER A 9 2.78 8.68 9.48
C SER A 9 3.30 9.61 8.37
N LYS A 10 3.13 9.21 7.11
CA LYS A 10 3.57 9.97 5.93
C LYS A 10 2.53 11.03 5.48
N SER A 11 1.42 11.19 6.20
CA SER A 11 0.29 12.04 5.78
C SER A 11 -0.25 11.72 4.38
N MET A 12 -0.05 10.48 3.89
CA MET A 12 -0.53 10.02 2.59
C MET A 12 -1.98 9.52 2.64
N GLN A 13 -2.69 9.83 3.72
CA GLN A 13 -4.12 9.55 3.86
C GLN A 13 -4.89 10.39 2.82
N ASN A 14 -5.75 9.74 2.03
CA ASN A 14 -6.44 10.25 0.83
C ASN A 14 -5.61 10.33 -0.46
N SER A 15 -4.38 9.82 -0.50
CA SER A 15 -3.63 9.67 -1.75
C SER A 15 -3.77 8.25 -2.31
N VAL A 16 -3.67 8.15 -3.64
CA VAL A 16 -3.55 6.86 -4.34
C VAL A 16 -2.06 6.58 -4.52
N CYS A 17 -1.62 5.39 -4.16
CA CYS A 17 -0.26 4.89 -4.42
C CYS A 17 -0.33 3.62 -5.27
N THR A 18 0.65 3.43 -6.13
CA THR A 18 0.84 2.15 -6.83
C THR A 18 1.45 1.11 -5.88
N LEU A 19 1.22 -0.19 -6.16
CA LEU A 19 1.93 -1.24 -5.42
C LEU A 19 3.45 -1.12 -5.58
N TYR A 20 3.91 -0.67 -6.75
CA TYR A 20 5.32 -0.46 -7.03
C TYR A 20 5.93 0.61 -6.11
N GLU A 21 5.28 1.76 -5.95
CA GLU A 21 5.77 2.80 -5.03
C GLU A 21 5.83 2.32 -3.57
N LEU A 22 4.94 1.40 -3.18
CA LEU A 22 4.91 0.84 -1.83
C LEU A 22 5.98 -0.21 -1.55
N SER A 23 6.37 -1.02 -2.53
CA SER A 23 7.36 -2.09 -2.33
C SER A 23 8.74 -1.75 -2.89
N GLU A 24 8.83 -0.94 -3.94
CA GLU A 24 10.04 -0.64 -4.70
C GLU A 24 10.34 0.87 -4.78
N GLY A 25 9.44 1.73 -4.29
CA GLY A 25 9.63 3.18 -4.32
C GLY A 25 10.62 3.66 -3.26
N GLU A 26 11.29 4.77 -3.52
CA GLU A 26 12.24 5.41 -2.58
C GLU A 26 11.61 5.67 -1.20
N ASP A 27 10.31 6.00 -1.18
CA ASP A 27 9.55 6.25 0.04
C ASP A 27 9.44 5.02 0.96
N SER A 28 9.46 3.82 0.36
CA SER A 28 9.39 2.56 1.06
C SER A 28 10.75 2.08 1.58
N GLU A 29 11.87 2.65 1.13
CA GLU A 29 13.21 2.27 1.59
C GLU A 29 13.34 2.38 3.11
N GLY A 30 13.92 1.34 3.74
CA GLY A 30 14.06 1.25 5.19
C GLY A 30 12.81 0.78 5.94
N THR A 31 11.71 0.47 5.23
CA THR A 31 10.55 -0.19 5.83
C THR A 31 10.64 -1.72 5.69
N GLU A 32 9.97 -2.44 6.58
CA GLU A 32 9.93 -3.92 6.55
C GLU A 32 9.17 -4.50 5.34
N PHE A 33 8.46 -3.64 4.59
CA PHE A 33 7.68 -4.06 3.42
C PHE A 33 8.33 -3.66 2.08
N HIS A 34 9.50 -3.02 2.12
CA HIS A 34 10.33 -2.80 0.95
C HIS A 34 10.85 -4.13 0.39
N GLY A 35 10.81 -4.28 -0.93
CA GLY A 35 11.15 -5.52 -1.64
C GLY A 35 10.19 -6.69 -1.38
N LEU A 36 9.03 -6.47 -0.75
CA LEU A 36 8.06 -7.54 -0.58
C LEU A 36 7.42 -7.93 -1.91
N GLU A 37 7.20 -9.22 -2.08
CA GLU A 37 6.51 -9.73 -3.25
C GLU A 37 5.09 -9.17 -3.35
N LYS A 38 4.72 -8.77 -4.57
CA LYS A 38 3.45 -8.12 -4.90
C LYS A 38 2.23 -8.84 -4.34
N TRP A 39 2.19 -10.17 -4.42
CA TRP A 39 1.05 -10.96 -3.94
C TRP A 39 0.88 -10.86 -2.42
N LEU A 40 1.98 -10.75 -1.67
CA LEU A 40 1.95 -10.61 -0.21
C LEU A 40 1.48 -9.20 0.17
N LEU A 41 1.95 -8.18 -0.55
CA LEU A 41 1.47 -6.80 -0.39
C LEU A 41 -0.05 -6.74 -0.64
N LEU A 42 -0.52 -7.37 -1.72
CA LEU A 42 -1.94 -7.42 -2.08
C LEU A 42 -2.79 -8.06 -0.96
N ARG A 43 -2.32 -9.16 -0.36
CA ARG A 43 -3.01 -9.82 0.77
C ARG A 43 -3.09 -8.92 2.00
N ALA A 44 -2.01 -8.18 2.30
CA ALA A 44 -2.00 -7.24 3.40
C ALA A 44 -2.96 -6.06 3.16
N LEU A 45 -3.01 -5.55 1.92
CA LEU A 45 -3.92 -4.47 1.53
C LEU A 45 -5.39 -4.91 1.52
N GLN A 46 -5.70 -6.14 1.07
CA GLN A 46 -7.04 -6.72 1.18
C GLN A 46 -7.52 -6.73 2.64
N THR A 47 -6.65 -7.08 3.58
CA THR A 47 -6.96 -7.06 5.02
C THR A 47 -7.25 -5.63 5.53
N LEU A 48 -6.60 -4.61 4.96
CA LEU A 48 -6.89 -3.20 5.28
C LEU A 48 -8.18 -2.72 4.61
N GLN A 49 -8.49 -3.23 3.42
CA GLN A 49 -9.74 -2.96 2.71
C GLN A 49 -10.95 -3.50 3.47
N ASP A 50 -10.86 -4.72 4.00
CA ASP A 50 -11.90 -5.31 4.86
C ASP A 50 -12.12 -4.49 6.15
N GLN A 51 -11.11 -3.72 6.58
CA GLN A 51 -11.20 -2.80 7.72
C GLN A 51 -11.67 -1.39 7.35
N GLY A 52 -11.99 -1.13 6.07
CA GLY A 52 -12.38 0.20 5.57
C GLY A 52 -11.24 1.24 5.63
N LYS A 53 -9.99 0.78 5.68
CA LYS A 53 -8.79 1.62 5.80
C LYS A 53 -8.08 1.85 4.47
N ALA A 54 -8.38 1.04 3.48
CA ALA A 54 -7.80 1.13 2.15
C ALA A 54 -8.80 0.63 1.09
N GLU A 55 -8.53 0.91 -0.17
CA GLU A 55 -9.26 0.37 -1.31
C GLU A 55 -8.25 0.06 -2.40
N VAL A 56 -8.14 -1.22 -2.77
CA VAL A 56 -7.27 -1.68 -3.86
C VAL A 56 -7.93 -1.34 -5.19
N ILE A 57 -7.20 -0.63 -6.04
CA ILE A 57 -7.65 -0.18 -7.37
C ILE A 57 -6.87 -0.98 -8.41
N ASN A 58 -7.56 -1.56 -9.38
CA ASN A 58 -6.93 -2.23 -10.51
C ASN A 58 -7.40 -1.57 -11.81
N PHE A 59 -6.47 -1.06 -12.60
CA PHE A 59 -6.75 -0.32 -13.83
C PHE A 59 -5.81 -0.77 -14.96
N ASP A 60 -6.37 -1.40 -15.99
CA ASP A 60 -5.64 -1.87 -17.18
C ASP A 60 -4.34 -2.64 -16.87
N GLY A 61 -4.38 -3.50 -15.84
CA GLY A 61 -3.22 -4.31 -15.41
C GLY A 61 -2.26 -3.60 -14.46
N ASN A 62 -2.50 -2.32 -14.13
CA ASN A 62 -1.82 -1.62 -13.06
C ASN A 62 -2.61 -1.73 -11.76
N GLU A 63 -1.90 -2.02 -10.68
CA GLU A 63 -2.48 -2.18 -9.35
C GLU A 63 -2.00 -1.05 -8.44
N GLY A 64 -2.97 -0.36 -7.84
CA GLY A 64 -2.75 0.67 -6.85
C GLY A 64 -3.67 0.48 -5.65
N VAL A 65 -3.54 1.39 -4.69
CA VAL A 65 -4.31 1.39 -3.47
C VAL A 65 -4.52 2.82 -3.01
N LYS A 66 -5.75 3.14 -2.63
CA LYS A 66 -6.11 4.37 -1.94
C LYS A 66 -6.22 4.08 -0.45
N PHE A 67 -5.62 4.91 0.39
CA PHE A 67 -5.75 4.79 1.84
C PHE A 67 -6.70 5.86 2.40
N PHE A 68 -7.45 5.49 3.44
CA PHE A 68 -8.41 6.36 4.15
C PHE A 68 -7.94 6.68 5.58
#